data_AF-A0A2V5NXE3-F1
#
_entry.id   AF-A0A2V5NXE3-F1
#
_cell.length_a   1.000
_cell.length_b   1.000
_cell.length_c   1.000
_cell.angle_alpha   90.00
_cell.angle_beta   90.00
_cell.angle_gamma   90.00
#
_symmetry.space_group_name_H-M   'P 1'
#
loop_
_entity.id
_entity.type
_entity.pdbx_description
1 polymer ?
#
loop_
_entity_poly.entity_id
_entity_poly.type
_entity_poly.pdbx_seq_one_letter_code
_entity_poly.pdbx_strand_id
1 'polypeptide(L)'
;TALEIRLLAPRKTNGANEDSTDARHELAVCLQFSATATGDELREVRELLVRSPGRHPVQLLFDRANGNSLRMDAGADFRVNLTPDLEEKLSRWLVR
;
A
#
# COMPACT_ATOMS: atom_id res chain seq x y z
N THR A 1 18.67 -35.47 22.90
CA THR A 1 18.17 -34.39 22.03
C THR A 1 16.70 -34.21 22.31
N ALA A 2 16.31 -33.14 22.99
CA ALA A 2 14.93 -32.80 23.28
C ALA A 2 14.88 -31.30 23.61
N LEU A 3 14.01 -30.54 22.93
CA LEU A 3 13.75 -29.13 23.23
C LEU A 3 12.42 -29.06 23.96
N GLU A 4 12.47 -28.58 25.19
CA GLU A 4 11.34 -28.43 26.10
C GLU A 4 10.68 -27.07 25.90
N ILE A 5 9.35 -27.06 25.94
CA ILE A 5 8.49 -25.91 25.68
C ILE A 5 7.88 -25.45 27.02
N ARG A 6 7.68 -24.12 27.16
CA ARG A 6 6.59 -23.39 27.85
C ARG A 6 6.92 -22.67 29.17
N LEU A 7 6.76 -21.33 29.16
CA LEU A 7 6.10 -20.49 30.21
C LEU A 7 6.19 -19.00 29.76
N LEU A 8 5.19 -18.42 29.07
CA LEU A 8 3.99 -17.73 29.60
C LEU A 8 4.25 -16.60 30.64
N ALA A 9 4.50 -15.38 30.10
CA ALA A 9 3.89 -14.06 30.44
C ALA A 9 4.09 -13.45 31.85
N PRO A 10 3.58 -12.22 32.19
CA PRO A 10 3.28 -11.00 31.41
C PRO A 10 3.78 -9.69 32.12
N ARG A 11 4.16 -8.60 31.41
CA ARG A 11 3.90 -7.24 31.94
C ARG A 11 4.00 -6.09 30.92
N LYS A 12 2.84 -5.64 30.46
CA LYS A 12 2.40 -4.23 30.36
C LYS A 12 3.36 -3.24 29.70
N THR A 13 3.06 -2.92 28.44
CA THR A 13 3.21 -1.55 27.91
C THR A 13 1.92 -1.18 27.19
N ASN A 14 1.29 -0.12 27.70
CA ASN A 14 0.07 0.47 27.17
C ASN A 14 0.25 0.88 25.70
N GLY A 15 -0.79 0.66 24.90
CA GLY A 15 -1.14 1.52 23.77
C GLY A 15 -0.24 1.43 22.54
N ALA A 16 -0.47 0.43 21.71
CA ALA A 16 -0.52 0.56 20.25
C ALA A 16 -1.08 -0.77 19.72
N ASN A 17 -2.11 -0.68 18.88
CA ASN A 17 -2.82 -1.81 18.30
C ASN A 17 -1.88 -2.95 17.90
N GLU A 18 -2.20 -4.16 18.38
CA GLU A 18 -2.58 -5.32 17.56
C GLU A 18 -2.27 -5.10 16.05
N ASP A 19 -1.52 -5.93 15.35
CA ASP A 19 -1.57 -7.37 15.34
C ASP A 19 -0.48 -7.84 14.38
N SER A 20 0.08 -9.00 14.67
CA SER A 20 0.94 -9.73 13.76
C SER A 20 0.20 -10.05 12.47
N THR A 21 0.74 -9.66 11.32
CA THR A 21 0.38 -10.33 10.07
C THR A 21 1.59 -10.45 9.17
N ASP A 22 2.40 -11.47 9.48
CA ASP A 22 3.07 -12.27 8.46
C ASP A 22 1.97 -12.94 7.61
N ALA A 23 1.37 -12.20 6.69
CA ALA A 23 0.54 -12.80 5.63
C ALA A 23 1.09 -12.31 4.32
N ARG A 24 2.09 -13.02 3.79
CA ARG A 24 2.39 -13.12 2.35
C ARG A 24 2.02 -11.84 1.58
N HIS A 25 2.56 -10.70 2.00
CA HIS A 25 2.05 -9.40 1.56
C HIS A 25 2.15 -9.34 0.05
N GLU A 26 1.02 -9.50 -0.63
CA GLU A 26 0.88 -9.14 -2.02
C GLU A 26 1.20 -7.64 -2.03
N LEU A 27 2.41 -7.29 -2.48
CA LEU A 27 2.96 -5.93 -2.39
C LEU A 27 1.99 -4.99 -3.09
N ALA A 28 1.15 -4.30 -2.31
CA ALA A 28 0.17 -3.38 -2.86
C ALA A 28 0.92 -2.19 -3.44
N VAL A 29 0.61 -1.84 -4.69
CA VAL A 29 1.18 -0.67 -5.35
C VAL A 29 0.61 0.57 -4.69
N CYS A 30 1.41 1.22 -3.85
CA CYS A 30 1.03 2.43 -3.14
C CYS A 30 1.40 3.67 -3.96
N LEU A 31 0.42 4.51 -4.24
CA LEU A 31 0.55 5.73 -5.03
C LEU A 31 0.09 6.92 -4.20
N GLN A 32 1.01 7.81 -3.84
CA GLN A 32 0.75 9.02 -3.08
C GLN A 32 0.58 10.22 -4.00
N PHE A 33 -0.53 10.90 -3.80
CA PHE A 33 -0.92 12.13 -4.45
C PHE A 33 -0.86 13.25 -3.44
N SER A 34 -0.28 14.38 -3.87
CA SER A 34 -0.24 15.59 -3.06
C SER A 34 -1.63 16.20 -2.90
N ALA A 35 -1.80 17.08 -1.92
CA ALA A 35 -3.07 17.80 -1.69
C ALA A 35 -3.50 18.69 -2.86
N THR A 36 -2.58 19.00 -3.78
CA THR A 36 -2.83 19.79 -5.00
C THR A 36 -3.06 18.92 -6.22
N ALA A 37 -3.06 17.59 -6.08
CA ALA A 37 -3.21 16.69 -7.21
C ALA A 37 -4.55 16.91 -7.91
N THR A 38 -4.50 17.00 -9.24
CA THR A 38 -5.70 17.22 -10.05
C THR A 38 -6.31 15.89 -10.50
N GLY A 39 -7.58 15.94 -10.91
CA GLY A 39 -8.25 14.77 -11.48
C GLY A 39 -7.57 14.25 -12.76
N ASP A 40 -6.87 15.12 -13.50
CA ASP A 40 -6.09 14.74 -14.67
C ASP A 40 -4.90 13.84 -14.31
N GLU A 41 -4.15 14.15 -13.23
CA GLU A 41 -3.08 13.26 -12.76
C GLU A 41 -3.62 11.90 -12.34
N LEU A 42 -4.76 11.88 -11.66
CA LEU A 42 -5.41 10.63 -11.26
C LEU A 42 -5.84 9.80 -12.47
N ARG A 43 -6.34 10.47 -13.51
CA ARG A 43 -6.72 9.84 -14.76
C ARG A 43 -5.50 9.27 -15.48
N GLU A 44 -4.41 10.03 -15.55
CA GLU A 44 -3.16 9.58 -16.17
C GLU A 44 -2.61 8.35 -15.46
N VAL A 45 -2.52 8.38 -14.13
CA VAL A 45 -2.09 7.24 -13.33
C VAL A 45 -3.01 6.04 -13.54
N ARG A 46 -4.32 6.25 -13.55
CA ARG A 46 -5.29 5.19 -13.87
C ARG A 46 -5.04 4.60 -15.26
N GLU A 47 -4.79 5.43 -16.28
CA GLU A 47 -4.50 5.00 -17.65
C GLU A 47 -3.21 4.16 -17.73
N LEU A 48 -2.17 4.54 -16.98
CA LEU A 48 -0.95 3.76 -16.83
C LEU A 48 -1.20 2.41 -16.18
N LEU A 49 -2.00 2.38 -15.10
CA LEU A 49 -2.35 1.18 -14.35
C LEU A 49 -3.19 0.19 -15.17
N VAL A 50 -4.20 0.66 -15.92
CA VAL A 50 -5.04 -0.22 -16.76
C VAL A 50 -4.29 -0.81 -17.96
N ARG A 51 -3.20 -0.18 -18.41
CA ARG A 51 -2.34 -0.73 -19.47
C ARG A 51 -1.53 -1.94 -19.01
N SER A 52 -1.39 -2.12 -17.70
CA SER A 52 -0.58 -3.17 -17.08
C SER A 52 -1.40 -3.97 -16.06
N PRO A 53 -2.43 -4.72 -16.49
CA PRO A 53 -3.20 -5.58 -15.59
C PRO A 53 -2.28 -6.66 -14.98
N GLY A 54 -2.55 -7.06 -13.73
CA GLY A 54 -1.69 -8.01 -13.03
C GLY A 54 -2.27 -8.57 -11.74
N ARG A 55 -1.39 -8.77 -10.75
CA ARG A 55 -1.72 -9.47 -9.50
C ARG A 55 -1.70 -8.58 -8.27
N HIS A 56 -1.01 -7.45 -8.34
CA HIS A 56 -0.79 -6.58 -7.18
C HIS A 56 -1.96 -5.60 -7.03
N PRO A 57 -2.61 -5.54 -5.86
CA PRO A 57 -3.66 -4.56 -5.63
C PRO A 57 -3.08 -3.13 -5.63
N VAL A 58 -3.91 -2.14 -5.96
CA VAL A 58 -3.50 -0.72 -5.96
C VAL A 58 -4.11 0.03 -4.78
N GLN A 59 -3.27 0.78 -4.08
CA GLN A 59 -3.66 1.69 -3.01
C GLN A 59 -3.30 3.12 -3.39
N LEU A 60 -4.26 4.02 -3.29
CA LEU A 60 -4.12 5.44 -3.54
C LEU A 60 -4.08 6.15 -2.18
N LEU A 61 -3.06 6.98 -1.97
CA LEU A 61 -2.88 7.80 -0.77
C LEU A 61 -3.02 9.26 -1.21
N PHE A 62 -3.90 10.01 -0.58
CA PHE A 62 -4.08 11.44 -0.85
C PHE A 62 -3.68 12.24 0.36
N ASP A 63 -2.65 13.06 0.24
CA ASP A 63 -2.33 14.00 1.30
C ASP A 63 -3.43 15.05 1.43
N ARG A 64 -3.88 15.29 2.66
CA ARG A 64 -4.76 16.41 2.97
C ARG A 64 -3.99 17.53 3.64
N ALA A 65 -4.49 18.75 3.46
CA ALA A 65 -3.96 19.96 4.08
C ALA A 65 -3.94 19.92 5.63
N ASN A 66 -4.63 18.96 6.25
CA ASN A 66 -4.64 18.76 7.71
C ASN A 66 -3.51 17.86 8.23
N GLY A 67 -2.56 17.44 7.38
CA GLY A 67 -1.45 16.57 7.76
C GLY A 67 -1.83 15.08 7.88
N ASN A 68 -3.07 14.71 7.55
CA ASN A 68 -3.48 13.32 7.42
C ASN A 68 -3.50 12.90 5.94
N SER A 69 -3.23 11.64 5.67
CA SER A 69 -3.38 11.07 4.33
C SER A 69 -4.65 10.21 4.26
N LEU A 70 -5.44 10.35 3.20
CA LEU A 70 -6.59 9.50 2.91
C LEU A 70 -6.11 8.30 2.10
N ARG A 71 -6.21 7.09 2.67
CA ARG A 71 -5.99 5.85 1.94
C ARG A 71 -7.28 5.41 1.26
N MET A 72 -7.20 5.09 -0.02
CA MET A 72 -8.27 4.48 -0.80
C MET A 72 -7.72 3.27 -1.54
N ASP A 73 -8.35 2.12 -1.34
CA ASP A 73 -8.09 0.94 -2.15
C ASP A 73 -8.81 1.08 -3.50
N ALA A 74 -8.14 0.75 -4.61
CA ALA A 74 -8.74 0.81 -5.95
C ALA A 74 -9.81 -0.29 -6.18
N GLY A 75 -9.94 -1.22 -5.22
CA GLY A 75 -10.86 -2.35 -5.26
C GLY A 75 -10.14 -3.70 -5.37
N ALA A 76 -10.77 -4.76 -4.87
CA ALA A 76 -10.19 -6.11 -4.84
C ALA A 76 -9.95 -6.71 -6.24
N ASP A 77 -10.71 -6.25 -7.23
CA ASP A 77 -10.58 -6.62 -8.64
C ASP A 77 -9.55 -5.77 -9.39
N PHE A 78 -9.18 -4.60 -8.86
CA PHE A 78 -8.23 -3.71 -9.51
C PHE A 78 -6.79 -4.09 -9.15
N ARG A 79 -6.23 -4.96 -9.98
CA ARG A 79 -4.89 -5.51 -9.81
C ARG A 79 -4.00 -5.21 -11.00
N VAL A 80 -2.78 -4.76 -10.72
CA VAL A 80 -1.81 -4.34 -11.73
C VAL A 80 -0.52 -5.14 -11.61
N ASN A 81 0.26 -5.15 -12.67
CA ASN A 81 1.61 -5.66 -12.63
C ASN A 81 2.57 -4.48 -12.61
N LEU A 82 3.38 -4.40 -11.56
CA LEU A 82 4.40 -3.37 -11.43
C LEU A 82 5.59 -3.76 -12.33
N THR A 83 5.56 -3.31 -13.59
CA THR A 83 6.66 -3.50 -14.55
C THR A 83 7.64 -2.33 -14.43
N PRO A 84 8.92 -2.50 -14.77
CA PRO A 84 9.91 -1.42 -14.65
C PRO A 84 9.55 -0.16 -15.46
N ASP A 85 8.90 -0.31 -16.61
CA ASP A 85 8.37 0.82 -17.41
C ASP A 85 7.21 1.53 -16.70
N LEU A 86 6.34 0.78 -16.01
CA LEU A 86 5.25 1.35 -15.22
C LEU A 86 5.80 2.02 -13.96
N GLU A 87 6.77 1.42 -13.29
CA GLU A 87 7.47 2.02 -12.14
C GLU A 87 8.09 3.34 -12.52
N GLU A 88 8.83 3.40 -13.64
CA GLU A 88 9.48 4.61 -14.09
C GLU A 88 8.45 5.73 -14.31
N LYS A 89 7.32 5.43 -14.97
CA LYS A 89 6.25 6.40 -15.20
C LYS A 89 5.53 6.81 -13.92
N LEU A 90 5.36 5.87 -12.99
CA LEU A 90 4.72 6.12 -11.71
C LEU A 90 5.67 6.66 -10.64
N SER A 91 6.97 6.78 -10.90
CA SER A 91 8.00 7.17 -9.92
C SER A 91 7.65 8.44 -9.13
N ARG A 92 6.90 9.36 -9.75
CA ARG A 92 6.46 10.60 -9.10
C ARG A 92 5.45 10.37 -7.97
N TRP A 93 4.63 9.33 -8.08
CA TRP A 93 3.58 8.99 -7.12
C TRP A 93 3.89 7.73 -6.33
N LEU A 94 4.76 6.85 -6.82
CA LEU A 94 5.07 5.57 -6.19
C LEU A 94 5.73 5.77 -4.83
N VAL A 95 5.16 5.16 -3.79
CA VAL A 95 5.72 5.15 -2.44
C VAL A 95 6.10 3.72 -2.07
N ARG A 96 7.37 3.56 -1.69
CA ARG A 96 8.04 2.30 -1.35
C ARG A 96 8.18 2.13 0.16
#